data_AF-A0A9D7PQP9-F1
#
_entry.id   AF-A0A9D7PQP9-F1
#
_cell.length_a   1.000
_cell.length_b   1.000
_cell.length_c   1.000
_cell.angle_alpha   90.00
_cell.angle_beta   90.00
_cell.angle_gamma   90.00
#
_symmetry.space_group_name_H-M   'P 1'
#
loop_
_entity.id
_entity.type
_entity.pdbx_description
1 polymer ?
#
loop_
_entity_poly.entity_id
_entity_poly.type
_entity_poly.pdbx_seq_one_letter_code
_entity_poly.pdbx_strand_id
1 'polypeptide(L)'
;MTLVNVGTQVSGTVKKLHVDFNDVVKAGQILVELDDSILVAAAGQSEANIASATASLDLARANEARIQSLFAQEYVSRQELDQSVQARRSAEAALRLARAQNDRDRANLSYSVIRSPVSGVVVDRQIDVGQTVAASFQTPVLFKIAQDLAQMQIYTSFAEADIGSIRVGQPVRFTVDAFPSRHFKGSVKQLRLNPTTTQNVVTYNVVVEVDNADQRLLPGMTAYVSIAVAERKEVLSVPNAALRFRPPASATDKDSTKEAAKEGEGRAGPPRQPGSGRKRDGSSGVVHVLVDGKLKAVQVGIGITDNRITEITSGELKAGDRLIVGENIANGEPSSGSGPRLRMF
;
A
#
# COMPACT_ATOMS: atom_id res chain seq x y z
N MET A 1 -1.75 -7.54 3.89
CA MET A 1 -1.03 -8.67 3.30
C MET A 1 0.36 -8.24 2.89
N THR A 2 1.37 -9.00 3.30
CA THR A 2 2.75 -8.82 2.85
C THR A 2 3.00 -9.75 1.67
N LEU A 3 3.41 -9.18 0.54
CA LEU A 3 3.92 -9.92 -0.61
C LEU A 3 5.44 -10.01 -0.47
N VAL A 4 5.98 -11.23 -0.59
CA VAL A 4 7.42 -11.46 -0.58
C VAL A 4 7.87 -11.87 -1.98
N ASN A 5 8.79 -11.11 -2.54
CA ASN A 5 9.39 -11.40 -3.84
C ASN A 5 10.59 -12.34 -3.62
N VAL A 6 10.56 -13.48 -4.28
CA VAL A 6 11.66 -14.46 -4.25
C VAL A 6 12.41 -14.37 -5.58
N GLY A 7 13.71 -14.10 -5.50
CA GLY A 7 14.60 -13.99 -6.64
C GLY A 7 15.72 -15.04 -6.65
N THR A 8 16.67 -14.92 -7.59
CA THR A 8 17.90 -15.73 -7.61
C THR A 8 19.14 -14.89 -7.33
N GLN A 9 20.12 -15.50 -6.65
CA GLN A 9 21.45 -14.92 -6.42
C GLN A 9 22.51 -15.51 -7.36
N VAL A 10 22.23 -16.64 -8.00
CA VAL A 10 23.13 -17.30 -8.96
C VAL A 10 22.46 -17.45 -10.31
N SER A 11 23.24 -17.34 -11.38
CA SER A 11 22.77 -17.58 -12.73
C SER A 11 22.72 -19.07 -13.01
N GLY A 12 21.68 -19.51 -13.73
CA GLY A 12 21.51 -20.92 -14.08
C GLY A 12 20.23 -21.15 -14.89
N THR A 13 20.11 -22.32 -15.49
CA THR A 13 18.89 -22.72 -16.19
C THR A 13 17.97 -23.46 -15.23
N VAL A 14 16.67 -23.19 -15.26
CA VAL A 14 15.70 -23.89 -14.42
C VAL A 14 15.66 -25.38 -14.80
N LYS A 15 16.13 -26.24 -13.90
CA LYS A 15 16.20 -27.69 -14.08
C LYS A 15 14.91 -28.38 -13.65
N LYS A 16 14.36 -27.97 -12.51
CA LYS A 16 13.13 -28.55 -11.97
C LYS A 16 12.32 -27.53 -11.17
N LEU A 17 11.02 -27.53 -11.40
CA LEU A 17 10.05 -26.75 -10.64
C LEU A 17 9.29 -27.68 -9.70
N HIS A 18 9.14 -27.28 -8.42
CA HIS A 18 8.48 -28.09 -7.39
C HIS A 18 7.14 -27.53 -6.91
N VAL A 19 6.81 -26.29 -7.30
CA VAL A 19 5.60 -25.59 -6.90
C VAL A 19 5.01 -24.84 -8.09
N ASP A 20 3.70 -24.75 -8.15
CA ASP A 20 2.99 -23.99 -9.18
C ASP A 20 2.12 -22.88 -8.57
N PHE A 21 1.40 -22.15 -9.43
CA PHE A 21 0.48 -21.10 -9.00
C PHE A 21 -0.58 -21.63 -8.02
N ASN A 22 -0.89 -20.84 -6.99
CA ASN A 22 -1.85 -21.14 -5.93
C ASN A 22 -1.46 -22.27 -4.97
N ASP A 23 -0.27 -22.86 -5.10
CA ASP A 23 0.22 -23.83 -4.14
C ASP A 23 0.57 -23.18 -2.80
N VAL A 24 0.25 -23.89 -1.71
CA VAL A 24 0.63 -23.50 -0.35
C VAL A 24 2.04 -23.99 -0.07
N VAL A 25 2.92 -23.07 0.29
CA VAL A 25 4.32 -23.34 0.59
C VAL A 25 4.67 -22.99 2.03
N LYS A 26 5.61 -23.73 2.61
CA LYS A 26 6.17 -23.46 3.94
C LYS A 26 7.50 -22.72 3.83
N ALA A 27 7.86 -21.96 4.86
CA ALA A 27 9.20 -21.41 4.98
C ALA A 27 10.27 -22.52 4.88
N GLY A 28 11.28 -22.31 4.04
CA GLY A 28 12.36 -23.27 3.75
C GLY A 28 12.03 -24.33 2.69
N GLN A 29 10.79 -24.41 2.22
CA GLN A 29 10.38 -25.35 1.17
C GLN A 29 11.08 -25.01 -0.15
N ILE A 30 11.53 -26.04 -0.86
CA ILE A 30 12.15 -25.91 -2.19
C ILE A 30 11.08 -25.51 -3.19
N LEU A 31 11.34 -24.44 -3.95
CA LEU A 31 10.46 -23.95 -5.00
C LEU A 31 10.96 -24.36 -6.37
N VAL A 32 12.25 -24.14 -6.61
CA VAL A 32 12.89 -24.42 -7.90
C VAL A 32 14.35 -24.81 -7.70
N GLU A 33 14.82 -25.71 -8.56
CA GLU A 33 16.21 -26.11 -8.68
C GLU A 33 16.77 -25.59 -10.01
N LEU A 34 17.88 -24.86 -9.93
CA LEU A 34 18.67 -24.46 -11.09
C LEU A 34 19.66 -25.57 -11.47
N ASP A 35 20.13 -25.55 -12.71
CA ASP A 35 21.23 -26.37 -13.15
C ASP A 35 22.49 -26.03 -12.35
N ASP A 36 22.92 -27.02 -11.58
CA ASP A 36 23.99 -26.94 -10.60
C ASP A 36 25.29 -27.54 -11.10
N SER A 37 25.33 -28.06 -12.34
CA SER A 37 26.50 -28.79 -12.89
C SER A 37 27.82 -28.04 -12.73
N ILE A 38 27.85 -26.75 -13.07
CA ILE A 38 29.04 -25.88 -12.94
C ILE A 38 29.36 -25.62 -11.46
N LEU A 39 28.35 -25.44 -10.61
CA LEU A 39 28.51 -25.14 -9.19
C LEU A 39 29.02 -26.37 -8.41
N VAL A 40 28.52 -27.56 -8.75
CA VAL A 40 29.00 -28.84 -8.20
C VAL A 40 30.44 -29.08 -8.62
N ALA A 41 30.80 -28.83 -9.88
CA ALA A 41 32.18 -28.94 -10.33
C ALA A 41 33.12 -27.98 -9.60
N ALA A 42 32.71 -26.72 -9.39
CA ALA A 42 33.49 -25.74 -8.64
C ALA A 42 33.66 -26.11 -7.16
N ALA A 43 32.59 -26.59 -6.51
CA ALA A 43 32.65 -27.09 -5.13
C ALA A 43 33.56 -28.32 -5.02
N GLY A 44 33.50 -29.25 -5.98
CA GLY A 44 34.38 -30.41 -6.03
C GLY A 44 35.86 -30.03 -6.21
N GLN A 45 36.15 -29.04 -7.05
CA GLN A 45 37.50 -28.53 -7.25
C GLN A 45 38.07 -27.86 -5.98
N SER A 46 37.27 -27.04 -5.29
CA SER A 46 37.71 -26.39 -4.05
C SER A 46 37.85 -27.39 -2.90
N GLU A 47 37.03 -28.43 -2.85
CA GLU A 47 37.19 -29.55 -1.91
C GLU A 47 38.49 -30.33 -2.16
N ALA A 48 38.84 -30.61 -3.42
CA ALA A 48 40.12 -31.22 -3.77
C ALA A 48 41.32 -30.32 -3.38
N ASN A 49 41.18 -29.00 -3.48
CA ASN A 49 42.21 -28.06 -3.04
C ASN A 49 42.40 -28.08 -1.52
N ILE A 50 41.32 -28.27 -0.73
CA ILE A 50 41.45 -28.49 0.72
C ILE A 50 42.26 -29.75 1.00
N ALA A 51 41.98 -30.86 0.28
CA ALA A 51 42.72 -32.10 0.47
C ALA A 51 44.22 -31.92 0.18
N SER A 52 44.57 -31.24 -0.92
CA SER A 52 45.96 -30.92 -1.28
C SER A 52 46.64 -30.01 -0.23
N ALA A 53 45.97 -28.96 0.23
CA ALA A 53 46.49 -28.06 1.26
C ALA A 53 46.64 -28.75 2.61
N THR A 54 45.75 -29.69 2.95
CA THR A 54 45.82 -30.50 4.16
C THR A 54 47.04 -31.41 4.13
N ALA A 55 47.25 -32.13 3.03
CA ALA A 55 48.44 -32.97 2.85
C ALA A 55 49.75 -32.15 2.94
N SER A 56 49.76 -30.94 2.38
CA SER A 56 50.91 -30.03 2.47
C SER A 56 51.18 -29.56 3.90
N LEU A 57 50.13 -29.26 4.67
CA LEU A 57 50.24 -28.90 6.08
C LEU A 57 50.74 -30.07 6.93
N ASP A 58 50.27 -31.29 6.67
CA ASP A 58 50.70 -32.48 7.40
C ASP A 58 52.17 -32.78 7.15
N LEU A 59 52.64 -32.64 5.91
CA LEU A 59 54.08 -32.71 5.59
C LEU A 59 54.87 -31.64 6.34
N ALA A 60 54.40 -30.38 6.34
CA ALA A 60 55.10 -29.29 7.03
C ALA A 60 55.13 -29.50 8.55
N ARG A 61 54.06 -30.04 9.15
CA ARG A 61 54.00 -30.41 10.57
C ARG A 61 54.97 -31.54 10.92
N ALA A 62 55.02 -32.59 10.10
CA ALA A 62 55.96 -33.69 10.30
C ALA A 62 57.42 -33.22 10.19
N ASN A 63 57.70 -32.33 9.24
CA ASN A 63 59.02 -31.71 9.10
C ASN A 63 59.40 -30.85 10.30
N GLU A 64 58.48 -30.00 10.79
CA GLU A 64 58.73 -29.20 12.00
C GLU A 64 58.99 -30.06 13.22
N ALA A 65 58.18 -31.10 13.44
CA ALA A 65 58.37 -32.02 14.57
C ALA A 65 59.75 -32.71 14.52
N ARG A 66 60.20 -33.10 13.32
CA ARG A 66 61.53 -33.69 13.10
C ARG A 66 62.66 -32.67 13.32
N ILE A 67 62.53 -31.44 12.83
CA ILE A 67 63.56 -30.40 13.03
C ILE A 67 63.61 -29.98 14.51
N GLN A 68 62.47 -29.91 15.20
CA GLN A 68 62.42 -29.64 16.63
C GLN A 68 63.15 -30.71 17.46
N SER A 69 62.98 -32.00 17.14
CA SER A 69 63.69 -33.07 17.86
C SER A 69 65.19 -33.03 17.62
N LEU A 70 65.63 -32.73 16.39
CA LEU A 70 67.04 -32.56 16.06
C LEU A 70 67.64 -31.30 16.71
N PHE A 71 66.87 -30.22 16.83
CA PHE A 71 67.32 -28.98 17.48
C PHE A 71 67.54 -29.18 18.97
N ALA A 72 66.68 -29.96 19.63
CA ALA A 72 66.84 -30.33 21.04
C ALA A 72 68.11 -31.17 21.29
N GLN A 73 68.62 -31.83 20.26
CA GLN A 73 69.89 -32.57 20.28
C GLN A 73 71.07 -31.74 19.75
N GLU A 74 70.87 -30.44 19.52
CA GLU A 74 71.85 -29.49 18.97
C GLU A 74 72.39 -29.85 17.56
N TYR A 75 71.66 -30.68 16.79
CA TYR A 75 72.08 -31.14 15.46
C TYR A 75 71.70 -30.21 14.30
N VAL A 76 70.87 -29.19 14.53
CA VAL A 76 70.42 -28.24 13.50
C VAL A 76 70.46 -26.81 14.04
N SER A 77 70.59 -25.83 13.12
CA SER A 77 70.66 -24.43 13.50
C SER A 77 69.30 -23.84 13.90
N ARG A 78 69.31 -22.75 14.68
CA ARG A 78 68.07 -22.00 15.00
C ARG A 78 67.37 -21.48 13.74
N GLN A 79 68.15 -21.10 12.72
CA GLN A 79 67.63 -20.66 11.44
C GLN A 79 66.82 -21.75 10.74
N GLU A 80 67.25 -23.01 10.77
CA GLU A 80 66.51 -24.14 10.19
C GLU A 80 65.19 -24.40 10.93
N LEU A 81 65.20 -24.32 12.27
CA LEU A 81 63.98 -24.42 13.06
C LEU A 81 62.98 -23.30 12.70
N ASP A 82 63.44 -22.05 12.66
CA ASP A 82 62.61 -20.90 12.30
C ASP A 82 62.03 -21.04 10.88
N GLN A 83 62.83 -21.53 9.91
CA GLN A 83 62.36 -21.83 8.56
C GLN A 83 61.26 -22.89 8.55
N SER A 84 61.41 -23.97 9.33
CA SER A 84 60.39 -25.02 9.39
C SER A 84 59.08 -24.53 10.04
N VAL A 85 59.17 -23.71 11.09
CA VAL A 85 58.00 -23.09 11.73
C VAL A 85 57.28 -22.16 10.75
N GLN A 86 58.03 -21.35 9.99
CA GLN A 86 57.46 -20.49 8.96
C GLN A 86 56.80 -21.30 7.84
N ALA A 87 57.40 -22.41 7.41
CA ALA A 87 56.83 -23.31 6.40
C ALA A 87 55.50 -23.91 6.88
N ARG A 88 55.40 -24.38 8.14
CA ARG A 88 54.13 -24.85 8.71
C ARG A 88 53.10 -23.73 8.76
N ARG A 89 53.46 -22.54 9.25
CA ARG A 89 52.55 -21.39 9.31
C ARG A 89 52.03 -20.98 7.93
N SER A 90 52.88 -21.04 6.91
CA SER A 90 52.50 -20.78 5.51
C SER A 90 51.50 -21.82 5.00
N ALA A 91 51.79 -23.12 5.20
CA ALA A 91 50.88 -24.19 4.81
C ALA A 91 49.53 -24.12 5.56
N GLU A 92 49.55 -23.71 6.83
CA GLU A 92 48.34 -23.51 7.63
C GLU A 92 47.50 -22.34 7.09
N ALA A 93 48.14 -21.24 6.69
CA ALA A 93 47.47 -20.13 6.04
C ALA A 93 46.88 -20.53 4.67
N ALA A 94 47.60 -21.34 3.88
CA ALA A 94 47.11 -21.86 2.61
C ALA A 94 45.87 -22.76 2.80
N LEU A 95 45.87 -23.63 3.82
CA LEU A 95 44.69 -24.44 4.17
C LEU A 95 43.50 -23.57 4.56
N ARG A 96 43.71 -22.51 5.36
CA ARG A 96 42.63 -21.57 5.70
C ARG A 96 42.05 -20.89 4.47
N LEU A 97 42.90 -20.47 3.53
CA LEU A 97 42.46 -19.88 2.26
C LEU A 97 41.64 -20.87 1.42
N ALA A 98 42.10 -22.11 1.30
CA ALA A 98 41.39 -23.16 0.56
C ALA A 98 40.00 -23.45 1.18
N ARG A 99 39.90 -23.47 2.52
CA ARG A 99 38.62 -23.64 3.23
C ARG A 99 37.67 -22.49 2.96
N ALA A 100 38.13 -21.24 3.06
CA ALA A 100 37.31 -20.07 2.78
C ALA A 100 36.78 -20.06 1.34
N GLN A 101 37.60 -20.50 0.37
CA GLN A 101 37.16 -20.65 -1.02
C GLN A 101 36.08 -21.73 -1.18
N ASN A 102 36.27 -22.90 -0.57
CA ASN A 102 35.26 -23.97 -0.58
C ASN A 102 33.95 -23.55 0.09
N ASP A 103 34.00 -22.81 1.20
CA ASP A 103 32.80 -22.31 1.87
C ASP A 103 32.02 -21.35 0.97
N ARG A 104 32.72 -20.49 0.21
CA ARG A 104 32.12 -19.63 -0.81
C ARG A 104 31.47 -20.44 -1.93
N ASP A 105 32.16 -21.45 -2.46
CA ASP A 105 31.66 -22.27 -3.57
C ASP A 105 30.47 -23.13 -3.14
N ARG A 106 30.49 -23.66 -1.90
CA ARG A 106 29.35 -24.37 -1.30
C ARG A 106 28.16 -23.45 -1.04
N ALA A 107 28.39 -22.21 -0.62
CA ALA A 107 27.32 -21.22 -0.48
C ALA A 107 26.67 -20.92 -1.84
N ASN A 108 27.46 -20.71 -2.89
CA ASN A 108 26.95 -20.53 -4.25
C ASN A 108 26.15 -21.74 -4.74
N LEU A 109 26.64 -22.96 -4.46
CA LEU A 109 25.90 -24.18 -4.75
C LEU A 109 24.56 -24.22 -3.99
N SER A 110 24.52 -23.80 -2.72
CA SER A 110 23.26 -23.76 -1.96
C SER A 110 22.24 -22.78 -2.55
N TYR A 111 22.70 -21.73 -3.23
CA TYR A 111 21.84 -20.77 -3.92
C TYR A 111 21.25 -21.29 -5.24
N SER A 112 21.73 -22.43 -5.76
CA SER A 112 21.09 -23.09 -6.91
C SER A 112 19.70 -23.65 -6.56
N VAL A 113 19.46 -23.93 -5.27
CA VAL A 113 18.18 -24.40 -4.76
C VAL A 113 17.44 -23.24 -4.11
N ILE A 114 16.44 -22.72 -4.82
CA ILE A 114 15.69 -21.55 -4.37
C ILE A 114 14.57 -22.03 -3.46
N ARG A 115 14.58 -21.50 -2.23
CA ARG A 115 13.64 -21.86 -1.17
C ARG A 115 12.73 -20.69 -0.83
N SER A 116 11.54 -20.99 -0.30
CA SER A 116 10.65 -19.95 0.19
C SER A 116 11.19 -19.32 1.48
N PRO A 117 11.30 -17.98 1.58
CA PRO A 117 11.68 -17.31 2.83
C PRO A 117 10.53 -17.28 3.85
N VAL A 118 9.28 -17.44 3.42
CA VAL A 118 8.08 -17.35 4.27
C VAL A 118 7.08 -18.47 3.97
N SER A 119 6.23 -18.82 4.92
CA SER A 119 5.07 -19.66 4.63
C SER A 119 3.97 -18.81 3.98
N GLY A 120 3.26 -19.34 2.99
CA GLY A 120 2.27 -18.59 2.25
C GLY A 120 1.73 -19.31 1.01
N VAL A 121 1.06 -18.57 0.12
CA VAL A 121 0.55 -19.07 -1.16
C VAL A 121 1.32 -18.44 -2.32
N VAL A 122 1.68 -19.23 -3.34
CA VAL A 122 2.32 -18.71 -4.55
C VAL A 122 1.28 -17.95 -5.39
N VAL A 123 1.43 -16.63 -5.49
CA VAL A 123 0.49 -15.76 -6.23
C VAL A 123 0.92 -15.58 -7.68
N ASP A 124 2.23 -15.56 -7.91
CA ASP A 124 2.81 -15.27 -9.21
C ASP A 124 4.10 -16.09 -9.38
N ARG A 125 4.28 -16.65 -10.57
CA ARG A 125 5.46 -17.41 -11.00
C ARG A 125 5.86 -16.86 -12.37
N GLN A 126 7.07 -16.32 -12.46
CA GLN A 126 7.59 -15.65 -13.65
C GLN A 126 8.70 -16.46 -14.35
N ILE A 127 8.74 -17.77 -14.13
CA ILE A 127 9.74 -18.67 -14.71
C ILE A 127 9.14 -20.00 -15.14
N ASP A 128 9.72 -20.59 -16.18
CA ASP A 128 9.42 -21.95 -16.64
C ASP A 128 10.64 -22.87 -16.67
N VAL A 129 10.40 -24.19 -16.68
CA VAL A 129 11.47 -25.19 -16.82
C VAL A 129 12.18 -25.01 -18.15
N GLY A 130 13.52 -25.02 -18.13
CA GLY A 130 14.36 -24.77 -19.29
C GLY A 130 14.67 -23.29 -19.54
N GLN A 131 14.04 -22.35 -18.82
CA GLN A 131 14.39 -20.94 -18.92
C GLN A 131 15.70 -20.64 -18.19
N THR A 132 16.57 -19.83 -18.79
CA THR A 132 17.78 -19.34 -18.15
C THR A 132 17.50 -18.08 -17.35
N VAL A 133 17.85 -18.10 -16.07
CA VAL A 133 17.80 -16.94 -15.18
C VAL A 133 19.22 -16.43 -14.93
N ALA A 134 19.39 -15.12 -15.00
CA ALA A 134 20.67 -14.49 -14.74
C ALA A 134 20.57 -13.61 -13.49
N ALA A 135 21.42 -13.88 -12.50
CA ALA A 135 21.62 -12.99 -11.36
C ALA A 135 22.51 -11.82 -11.79
N SER A 136 21.88 -10.83 -12.44
CA SER A 136 22.54 -9.60 -12.92
C SER A 136 22.29 -8.41 -11.97
N PHE A 137 22.54 -7.17 -12.42
CA PHE A 137 22.35 -5.94 -11.63
C PHE A 137 20.92 -5.77 -11.08
N GLN A 138 19.92 -6.40 -11.68
CA GLN A 138 18.57 -6.49 -11.14
C GLN A 138 18.28 -7.96 -10.83
N THR A 139 17.91 -8.23 -9.58
CA THR A 139 17.44 -9.56 -9.17
C THR A 139 16.07 -9.82 -9.82
N PRO A 140 15.95 -10.75 -10.77
CA PRO A 140 14.65 -11.07 -11.34
C PRO A 140 13.77 -11.68 -10.25
N VAL A 141 12.51 -11.24 -10.19
CA VAL A 141 11.50 -11.85 -9.33
C VAL A 141 11.04 -13.13 -10.00
N LEU A 142 11.24 -14.27 -9.35
CA LEU A 142 10.85 -15.58 -9.85
C LEU A 142 9.48 -15.98 -9.32
N PHE A 143 9.23 -15.69 -8.04
CA PHE A 143 7.96 -15.95 -7.38
C PHE A 143 7.51 -14.75 -6.54
N LYS A 144 6.20 -14.58 -6.40
CA LYS A 144 5.59 -13.73 -5.37
C LYS A 144 4.77 -14.59 -4.43
N ILE A 145 5.09 -14.51 -3.14
CA ILE A 145 4.46 -15.33 -2.10
C ILE A 145 3.62 -14.46 -1.19
N ALA A 146 2.35 -14.87 -1.06
CA ALA A 146 1.35 -14.33 -0.16
C ALA A 146 1.49 -14.91 1.25
N GLN A 147 2.03 -14.15 2.21
CA GLN A 147 2.21 -14.70 3.56
C GLN A 147 0.87 -15.01 4.26
N ASP A 148 -0.08 -14.09 4.20
CA ASP A 148 -1.38 -14.23 4.84
C ASP A 148 -2.46 -13.54 4.00
N LEU A 149 -3.40 -14.35 3.50
CA LEU A 149 -4.58 -13.91 2.74
C LEU A 149 -5.75 -13.51 3.66
N ALA A 150 -5.73 -13.90 4.94
CA ALA A 150 -6.76 -13.53 5.90
C ALA A 150 -6.67 -12.05 6.31
N GLN A 151 -5.48 -11.45 6.21
CA GLN A 151 -5.23 -10.05 6.52
C GLN A 151 -4.82 -9.28 5.26
N MET A 152 -5.77 -8.59 4.65
CA MET A 152 -5.56 -7.84 3.41
C MET A 152 -5.27 -6.37 3.68
N GLN A 153 -4.57 -5.74 2.75
CA GLN A 153 -4.33 -4.30 2.78
C GLN A 153 -4.74 -3.70 1.45
N ILE A 154 -5.47 -2.60 1.51
CA ILE A 154 -5.82 -1.80 0.33
C ILE A 154 -4.86 -0.62 0.30
N TYR A 155 -4.17 -0.48 -0.82
CA TYR A 155 -3.38 0.71 -1.13
C TYR A 155 -4.25 1.63 -1.99
N THR A 156 -4.65 2.76 -1.44
CA THR A 156 -5.50 3.73 -2.12
C THR A 156 -4.86 5.10 -2.07
N SER A 157 -4.94 5.84 -3.17
CA SER A 157 -4.36 7.18 -3.31
C SER A 157 -5.44 8.24 -3.13
N PHE A 158 -5.14 9.24 -2.31
CA PHE A 158 -6.00 10.42 -2.08
C PHE A 158 -5.28 11.68 -2.54
N ALA A 159 -6.02 12.66 -3.04
CA ALA A 159 -5.47 13.96 -3.39
C ALA A 159 -5.00 14.72 -2.14
N GLU A 160 -3.99 15.57 -2.28
CA GLU A 160 -3.47 16.42 -1.21
C GLU A 160 -4.56 17.23 -0.48
N ALA A 161 -5.58 17.70 -1.19
CA ALA A 161 -6.68 18.47 -0.61
C ALA A 161 -7.52 17.69 0.43
N ASP A 162 -7.58 16.36 0.30
CA ASP A 162 -8.43 15.50 1.11
C ASP A 162 -7.68 14.86 2.29
N ILE A 163 -6.35 14.75 2.18
CA ILE A 163 -5.52 14.02 3.14
C ILE A 163 -5.58 14.58 4.56
N GLY A 164 -5.77 15.90 4.71
CA GLY A 164 -5.82 16.57 6.01
C GLY A 164 -7.00 16.17 6.90
N SER A 165 -8.03 15.55 6.33
CA SER A 165 -9.21 15.07 7.08
C SER A 165 -9.13 13.60 7.47
N ILE A 166 -8.14 12.87 6.92
CA ILE A 166 -7.96 11.43 7.13
C ILE A 166 -7.04 11.20 8.32
N ARG A 167 -7.47 10.34 9.25
CA ARG A 167 -6.71 9.96 10.44
C ARG A 167 -6.62 8.44 10.56
N VAL A 168 -5.52 7.97 11.16
CA VAL A 168 -5.34 6.56 11.51
C VAL A 168 -6.48 6.11 12.45
N GLY A 169 -7.03 4.92 12.22
CA GLY A 169 -8.13 4.33 12.97
C GLY A 169 -9.53 4.66 12.46
N GLN A 170 -9.69 5.54 11.47
CA GLN A 170 -11.02 5.85 10.92
C GLN A 170 -11.66 4.62 10.25
N PRO A 171 -12.99 4.44 10.40
CA PRO A 171 -13.70 3.36 9.74
C PRO A 171 -13.79 3.62 8.24
N VAL A 172 -13.56 2.57 7.47
CA VAL A 172 -13.55 2.59 6.01
C VAL A 172 -14.62 1.64 5.50
N ARG A 173 -15.39 2.09 4.51
CA ARG A 173 -16.25 1.24 3.69
C ARG A 173 -15.67 1.14 2.30
N PHE A 174 -15.65 -0.05 1.73
CA PHE A 174 -15.20 -0.22 0.37
C PHE A 174 -16.01 -1.27 -0.37
N THR A 175 -16.01 -1.16 -1.69
CA THR A 175 -16.51 -2.18 -2.62
C THR A 175 -15.37 -2.61 -3.54
N VAL A 176 -15.50 -3.79 -4.12
CA VAL A 176 -14.58 -4.28 -5.15
C VAL A 176 -15.37 -4.61 -6.40
N ASP A 177 -14.76 -4.47 -7.57
CA ASP A 177 -15.43 -4.70 -8.86
C ASP A 177 -16.02 -6.11 -8.97
N ALA A 178 -15.37 -7.11 -8.37
CA ALA A 178 -15.84 -8.49 -8.33
C ALA A 178 -17.13 -8.68 -7.50
N PHE A 179 -17.42 -7.77 -6.57
CA PHE A 179 -18.57 -7.85 -5.65
C PHE A 179 -19.25 -6.48 -5.48
N PRO A 180 -19.88 -5.93 -6.53
CA PRO A 180 -20.37 -4.55 -6.53
C PRO A 180 -21.51 -4.30 -5.53
N SER A 181 -22.30 -5.34 -5.23
CA SER A 181 -23.42 -5.27 -4.26
C SER A 181 -23.00 -5.52 -2.81
N ARG A 182 -21.76 -5.93 -2.54
CA ARG A 182 -21.27 -6.23 -1.18
C ARG A 182 -20.39 -5.09 -0.69
N HIS A 183 -20.76 -4.53 0.46
CA HIS A 183 -19.92 -3.56 1.16
C HIS A 183 -19.06 -4.28 2.17
N PHE A 184 -17.76 -4.03 2.09
CA PHE A 184 -16.78 -4.50 3.04
C PHE A 184 -16.39 -3.36 3.98
N LYS A 185 -15.89 -3.73 5.16
CA LYS A 185 -15.43 -2.79 6.18
C LYS A 185 -13.92 -2.97 6.37
N GLY A 186 -13.25 -1.88 6.68
CA GLY A 186 -11.84 -1.86 7.06
C GLY A 186 -11.56 -0.67 7.96
N SER A 187 -10.29 -0.48 8.31
CA SER A 187 -9.84 0.67 9.09
C SER A 187 -8.57 1.27 8.51
N VAL A 188 -8.39 2.58 8.65
CA VAL A 188 -7.16 3.24 8.21
C VAL A 188 -6.01 2.80 9.12
N LYS A 189 -5.03 2.07 8.57
CA LYS A 189 -3.87 1.60 9.30
C LYS A 189 -2.75 2.63 9.33
N GLN A 190 -2.47 3.23 8.17
CA GLN A 190 -1.33 4.12 8.02
C GLN A 190 -1.52 5.12 6.88
N LEU A 191 -0.99 6.32 7.09
CA LEU A 191 -0.79 7.33 6.06
C LEU A 191 0.67 7.30 5.59
N ARG A 192 0.92 7.13 4.29
CA ARG A 192 2.28 7.20 3.74
C ARG A 192 2.69 8.67 3.62
N LEU A 193 3.84 9.00 4.20
CA LEU A 193 4.36 10.37 4.19
C LEU A 193 5.02 10.76 2.86
N ASN A 194 5.43 9.77 2.05
CA ASN A 194 6.02 10.02 0.74
C ASN A 194 4.90 10.20 -0.31
N PRO A 195 4.71 11.39 -0.89
CA PRO A 195 3.70 11.61 -1.92
C PRO A 195 4.15 11.03 -3.27
N THR A 196 3.17 10.75 -4.13
CA THR A 196 3.38 10.38 -5.53
C THR A 196 2.78 11.47 -6.42
N THR A 197 3.59 12.03 -7.32
CA THR A 197 3.13 13.00 -8.32
C THR A 197 2.94 12.31 -9.66
N THR A 198 1.69 12.17 -10.11
CA THR A 198 1.36 11.61 -11.42
C THR A 198 0.64 12.67 -12.23
N GLN A 199 1.16 13.04 -13.40
CA GLN A 199 0.60 14.09 -14.26
C GLN A 199 0.35 15.42 -13.51
N ASN A 200 1.32 15.85 -12.69
CA ASN A 200 1.25 17.05 -11.84
C ASN A 200 0.16 17.03 -10.76
N VAL A 201 -0.47 15.88 -10.49
CA VAL A 201 -1.40 15.69 -9.37
C VAL A 201 -0.66 15.01 -8.23
N VAL A 202 -0.56 15.70 -7.09
CA VAL A 202 0.05 15.18 -5.86
C VAL A 202 -0.96 14.31 -5.12
N THR A 203 -0.60 13.04 -4.89
CA THR A 203 -1.42 12.08 -4.16
C THR A 203 -0.65 11.44 -3.02
N TYR A 204 -1.36 11.10 -1.95
CA TYR A 204 -0.82 10.40 -0.79
C TYR A 204 -1.46 9.02 -0.70
N ASN A 205 -0.62 8.01 -0.47
CA ASN A 205 -1.10 6.64 -0.31
C ASN A 205 -1.58 6.41 1.13
N VAL A 206 -2.84 6.01 1.28
CA VAL A 206 -3.45 5.55 2.52
C VAL A 206 -3.48 4.02 2.49
N VAL A 207 -3.01 3.39 3.57
CA VAL A 207 -3.08 1.94 3.76
C VAL A 207 -4.29 1.64 4.64
N VAL A 208 -5.24 0.87 4.11
CA VAL A 208 -6.43 0.40 4.84
C VAL A 208 -6.25 -1.08 5.15
N GLU A 209 -6.45 -1.46 6.40
CA GLU A 209 -6.44 -2.84 6.86
C GLU A 209 -7.84 -3.45 6.76
N VAL A 210 -7.88 -4.68 6.25
CA VAL A 210 -9.11 -5.39 5.90
C VAL A 210 -9.01 -6.84 6.35
N ASP A 211 -9.97 -7.26 7.16
CA ASP A 211 -10.16 -8.66 7.50
C ASP A 211 -10.80 -9.41 6.33
N ASN A 212 -10.14 -10.46 5.86
CA ASN A 212 -10.56 -11.33 4.77
C ASN A 212 -10.69 -12.77 5.27
N ALA A 213 -11.45 -12.96 6.36
CA ALA A 213 -11.68 -14.28 6.95
C ALA A 213 -12.30 -15.28 5.96
N ASP A 214 -13.16 -14.80 5.05
CA ASP A 214 -13.79 -15.62 4.00
C ASP A 214 -12.84 -15.96 2.84
N GLN A 215 -11.63 -15.39 2.80
CA GLN A 215 -10.64 -15.50 1.71
C GLN A 215 -11.19 -15.18 0.30
N ARG A 216 -12.25 -14.38 0.22
CA ARG A 216 -12.91 -14.02 -1.06
C ARG A 216 -12.21 -12.88 -1.78
N LEU A 217 -11.50 -12.04 -1.04
CA LEU A 217 -10.71 -10.95 -1.62
C LEU A 217 -9.37 -11.51 -2.09
N LEU A 218 -9.04 -11.29 -3.36
CA LEU A 218 -7.77 -11.71 -3.94
C LEU A 218 -6.83 -10.51 -4.12
N PRO A 219 -5.50 -10.73 -4.07
CA PRO A 219 -4.53 -9.70 -4.39
C PRO A 219 -4.73 -9.16 -5.82
N GLY A 220 -4.54 -7.85 -6.00
CA GLY A 220 -4.65 -7.20 -7.31
C GLY A 220 -6.07 -6.73 -7.70
N MET A 221 -7.08 -6.95 -6.87
CA MET A 221 -8.42 -6.39 -7.09
C MET A 221 -8.44 -4.86 -6.95
N THR A 222 -9.21 -4.20 -7.82
CA THR A 222 -9.53 -2.78 -7.68
C THR A 222 -10.62 -2.58 -6.63
N ALA A 223 -10.38 -1.68 -5.68
CA ALA A 223 -11.32 -1.35 -4.62
C ALA A 223 -11.70 0.14 -4.67
N TYR A 224 -12.99 0.44 -4.54
CA TYR A 224 -13.48 1.80 -4.33
C TYR A 224 -13.62 2.05 -2.84
N VAL A 225 -12.83 2.99 -2.33
CA VAL A 225 -12.70 3.25 -0.90
C VAL A 225 -13.43 4.53 -0.53
N SER A 226 -14.28 4.45 0.49
CA SER A 226 -14.97 5.58 1.12
C SER A 226 -14.58 5.64 2.60
N ILE A 227 -13.84 6.68 2.97
CA ILE A 227 -13.41 6.92 4.35
C ILE A 227 -14.39 7.90 5.01
N ALA A 228 -14.92 7.53 6.18
CA ALA A 228 -15.76 8.44 6.95
C ALA A 228 -14.88 9.51 7.62
N VAL A 229 -14.88 10.72 7.06
CA VAL A 229 -14.07 11.86 7.55
C VAL A 229 -14.70 12.57 8.75
N ALA A 230 -16.03 12.55 8.84
CA ALA A 230 -16.80 13.11 9.95
C ALA A 230 -18.10 12.33 10.12
N GLU A 231 -18.49 12.07 11.37
CA GLU A 231 -19.79 11.52 11.72
C GLU A 231 -20.41 12.40 12.80
N ARG A 232 -21.69 12.73 12.61
CA ARG A 232 -22.51 13.47 13.56
C ARG A 232 -23.82 12.70 13.73
N LYS A 233 -24.13 12.34 14.97
CA LYS A 233 -25.38 11.66 15.34
C LYS A 233 -26.32 12.68 15.96
N GLU A 234 -27.62 12.48 15.77
CA GLU A 234 -28.68 13.31 16.36
C GLU A 234 -28.60 14.79 15.97
N VAL A 235 -28.34 15.07 14.69
CA VAL A 235 -28.29 16.43 14.16
C VAL A 235 -29.50 16.78 13.31
N LEU A 236 -29.95 18.03 13.42
CA LEU A 236 -30.93 18.57 12.52
C LEU A 236 -30.29 18.72 11.13
N SER A 237 -30.91 18.13 10.13
CA SER A 237 -30.33 18.08 8.79
C SER A 237 -31.38 18.45 7.75
N VAL A 238 -30.97 19.19 6.73
CA VAL A 238 -31.86 19.64 5.67
C VAL A 238 -31.37 19.17 4.32
N PRO A 239 -32.27 18.75 3.39
CA PRO A 239 -31.88 18.45 2.03
C PRO A 239 -31.23 19.66 1.37
N ASN A 240 -30.16 19.45 0.60
CA ASN A 240 -29.46 20.55 -0.08
C ASN A 240 -30.34 21.31 -1.08
N ALA A 241 -31.42 20.70 -1.56
CA ALA A 241 -32.40 21.36 -2.39
C ALA A 241 -33.11 22.52 -1.67
N ALA A 242 -33.37 22.39 -0.35
CA ALA A 242 -34.03 23.43 0.44
C ALA A 242 -33.16 24.69 0.61
N LEU A 243 -31.84 24.51 0.74
CA LEU A 243 -30.88 25.61 0.83
C LEU A 243 -30.67 26.36 -0.50
N ARG A 244 -31.09 25.76 -1.62
CA ARG A 244 -30.96 26.34 -2.97
C ARG A 244 -32.26 26.92 -3.50
N PHE A 245 -33.38 26.67 -2.82
CA PHE A 245 -34.67 27.19 -3.24
C PHE A 245 -34.68 28.72 -3.17
N ARG A 246 -35.02 29.36 -4.29
CA ARG A 246 -35.29 30.78 -4.37
C ARG A 246 -36.75 30.96 -4.78
N PRO A 247 -37.61 31.55 -3.93
CA PRO A 247 -38.99 31.79 -4.31
C PRO A 247 -39.06 32.73 -5.53
N PRO A 248 -40.00 32.53 -6.46
CA PRO A 248 -40.27 33.50 -7.51
C PRO A 248 -40.67 34.85 -6.90
N ALA A 249 -40.26 35.95 -7.53
CA ALA A 249 -40.38 37.32 -7.01
C ALA A 249 -41.83 37.79 -6.70
N SER A 250 -42.84 36.98 -7.00
CA SER A 250 -44.25 37.23 -6.70
C SER A 250 -44.73 36.67 -5.35
N ALA A 251 -43.90 35.92 -4.61
CA ALA A 251 -44.30 35.23 -3.37
C ALA A 251 -43.61 35.74 -2.09
N THR A 252 -42.81 36.81 -2.18
CA THR A 252 -42.19 37.46 -1.01
C THR A 252 -42.89 38.78 -0.73
N ASP A 253 -43.51 38.91 0.45
CA ASP A 253 -44.00 40.19 0.98
C ASP A 253 -42.87 41.23 0.91
N LYS A 254 -43.17 42.39 0.31
CA LYS A 254 -42.25 43.50 0.02
C LYS A 254 -41.83 44.29 1.28
N ASP A 255 -41.45 43.64 2.38
CA ASP A 255 -41.15 44.38 3.61
C ASP A 255 -39.90 43.95 4.40
N SER A 256 -38.90 43.39 3.72
CA SER A 256 -37.55 43.30 4.30
C SER A 256 -36.47 43.31 3.22
N THR A 257 -36.43 44.34 2.38
CA THR A 257 -35.27 44.59 1.49
C THR A 257 -35.18 46.08 1.17
N LYS A 258 -34.93 46.88 2.19
CA LYS A 258 -34.41 48.26 2.04
C LYS A 258 -33.31 48.50 3.06
N GLU A 259 -32.19 47.76 2.97
CA GLU A 259 -30.96 48.20 3.64
C GLU A 259 -29.64 47.63 3.08
N ALA A 260 -29.59 47.12 1.84
CA ALA A 260 -28.33 46.62 1.28
C ALA A 260 -28.16 46.90 -0.22
N ALA A 261 -28.63 48.04 -0.71
CA ALA A 261 -28.37 48.46 -2.07
C ALA A 261 -28.19 49.98 -2.16
N LYS A 262 -27.04 50.46 -1.71
CA LYS A 262 -26.39 51.64 -2.28
C LYS A 262 -24.88 51.54 -2.09
N GLU A 263 -24.20 51.90 -3.18
CA GLU A 263 -22.76 52.16 -3.35
C GLU A 263 -21.87 50.97 -3.74
N GLY A 264 -21.49 50.98 -5.03
CA GLY A 264 -20.47 50.12 -5.58
C GLY A 264 -20.47 49.99 -7.11
N GLU A 265 -20.84 51.02 -7.86
CA GLU A 265 -20.50 51.09 -9.29
C GLU A 265 -18.97 51.20 -9.44
N GLY A 266 -18.34 50.28 -10.16
CA GLY A 266 -16.95 50.46 -10.56
C GLY A 266 -16.20 49.20 -11.00
N ARG A 267 -15.96 49.15 -12.33
CA ARG A 267 -14.90 48.43 -13.06
C ARG A 267 -15.11 46.94 -13.42
N ALA A 268 -15.24 46.76 -14.73
CA ALA A 268 -15.00 45.53 -15.45
C ALA A 268 -13.56 45.03 -15.30
N GLY A 269 -13.40 43.72 -15.08
CA GLY A 269 -12.15 42.97 -15.15
C GLY A 269 -12.40 41.57 -15.76
N PRO A 270 -11.39 40.96 -16.40
CA PRO A 270 -11.56 39.87 -17.37
C PRO A 270 -11.91 38.51 -16.74
N PRO A 271 -12.42 37.53 -17.53
CA PRO A 271 -13.05 36.32 -17.00
C PRO A 271 -12.01 35.35 -16.42
N ARG A 272 -12.25 34.87 -15.19
CA ARG A 272 -11.46 33.81 -14.54
C ARG A 272 -12.09 32.43 -14.77
N GLN A 273 -11.25 31.49 -15.20
CA GLN A 273 -11.52 30.07 -15.43
C GLN A 273 -12.00 29.32 -14.17
N PRO A 274 -12.70 28.18 -14.35
CA PRO A 274 -13.31 27.42 -13.27
C PRO A 274 -12.30 26.48 -12.61
N GLY A 275 -12.06 26.66 -11.31
CA GLY A 275 -11.25 25.74 -10.52
C GLY A 275 -10.88 26.32 -9.17
N SER A 276 -11.58 25.89 -8.11
CA SER A 276 -11.15 25.90 -6.70
C SER A 276 -12.38 25.74 -5.81
N GLY A 277 -12.67 24.51 -5.39
CA GLY A 277 -13.61 24.21 -4.31
C GLY A 277 -13.09 24.78 -2.98
N ARG A 278 -13.45 26.02 -2.68
CA ARG A 278 -13.12 26.68 -1.43
C ARG A 278 -14.04 26.12 -0.34
N LYS A 279 -13.48 25.41 0.65
CA LYS A 279 -14.16 25.05 1.90
C LYS A 279 -14.81 26.30 2.50
N ARG A 280 -16.14 26.33 2.53
CA ARG A 280 -16.95 27.32 3.27
C ARG A 280 -17.24 26.75 4.66
N ASP A 281 -16.22 26.68 5.51
CA ASP A 281 -16.45 26.46 6.93
C ASP A 281 -17.01 27.77 7.50
N GLY A 282 -18.32 27.79 7.75
CA GLY A 282 -19.07 28.95 8.23
C GLY A 282 -20.04 29.59 7.23
N SER A 283 -20.57 28.84 6.26
CA SER A 283 -21.65 29.38 5.43
C SER A 283 -22.95 29.52 6.22
N SER A 284 -23.53 30.71 6.23
CA SER A 284 -24.95 30.86 6.54
C SER A 284 -25.78 30.50 5.30
N GLY A 285 -26.85 29.74 5.51
CA GLY A 285 -27.86 29.42 4.51
C GLY A 285 -29.18 30.12 4.84
N VAL A 286 -30.04 30.24 3.84
CA VAL A 286 -31.44 30.63 4.05
C VAL A 286 -32.29 29.44 3.63
N VAL A 287 -33.19 29.01 4.50
CA VAL A 287 -34.19 27.99 4.20
C VAL A 287 -35.57 28.63 4.33
N HIS A 288 -36.49 28.26 3.43
CA HIS A 288 -37.86 28.73 3.49
C HIS A 288 -38.75 27.68 4.17
N VAL A 289 -39.39 28.10 5.27
CA VAL A 289 -40.37 27.29 6.03
C VAL A 289 -41.77 27.74 5.66
N LEU A 290 -42.69 26.78 5.53
CA LEU A 290 -44.10 27.08 5.31
C LEU A 290 -44.83 27.15 6.66
N VAL A 291 -45.22 28.36 7.07
CA VAL A 291 -46.01 28.61 8.28
C VAL A 291 -47.30 29.29 7.84
N ASP A 292 -48.46 28.67 8.12
CA ASP A 292 -49.80 29.18 7.76
C ASP A 292 -49.98 29.55 6.28
N GLY A 293 -49.37 28.76 5.38
CA GLY A 293 -49.45 28.97 3.93
C GLY A 293 -48.56 30.11 3.40
N LYS A 294 -47.77 30.76 4.26
CA LYS A 294 -46.83 31.83 3.88
C LYS A 294 -45.38 31.36 4.00
N LEU A 295 -44.54 31.86 3.10
CA LEU A 295 -43.11 31.55 3.04
C LEU A 295 -42.35 32.41 4.05
N LYS A 296 -41.84 31.81 5.13
CA LYS A 296 -40.92 32.50 6.06
C LYS A 296 -39.48 32.11 5.74
N ALA A 297 -38.64 33.10 5.40
CA ALA A 297 -37.22 32.90 5.26
C ALA A 297 -36.58 32.78 6.66
N VAL A 298 -35.90 31.67 6.93
CA VAL A 298 -35.18 31.42 8.17
C VAL A 298 -33.69 31.29 7.85
N GLN A 299 -32.89 32.11 8.51
CA GLN A 299 -31.44 32.06 8.38
C GLN A 299 -30.87 30.95 9.28
N VAL A 300 -29.98 30.15 8.73
CA VAL A 300 -29.42 28.96 9.39
C VAL A 300 -27.91 28.91 9.23
N GLY A 301 -27.20 28.44 10.26
CA GLY A 301 -25.80 28.05 10.15
C GLY A 301 -25.70 26.66 9.56
N ILE A 302 -24.84 26.50 8.57
CA ILE A 302 -24.59 25.23 7.90
C ILE A 302 -23.34 24.57 8.52
N GLY A 303 -23.45 23.28 8.84
CA GLY A 303 -22.38 22.40 9.28
C GLY A 303 -21.87 21.47 8.18
N ILE A 304 -21.53 20.24 8.55
CA ILE A 304 -21.01 19.25 7.59
C ILE A 304 -22.08 18.84 6.57
N THR A 305 -21.67 18.50 5.35
CA THR A 305 -22.56 18.08 4.26
C THR A 305 -22.07 16.79 3.62
N ASP A 306 -23.00 15.93 3.21
CA ASP A 306 -22.72 14.71 2.44
C ASP A 306 -23.05 14.89 0.94
N ASN A 307 -23.15 16.15 0.49
CA ASN A 307 -23.63 16.61 -0.82
C ASN A 307 -25.12 16.35 -1.12
N ARG A 308 -25.85 15.57 -0.32
CA ARG A 308 -27.31 15.39 -0.45
C ARG A 308 -28.07 16.14 0.65
N ILE A 309 -27.53 16.09 1.86
CA ILE A 309 -28.08 16.61 3.09
C ILE A 309 -26.98 17.41 3.78
N THR A 310 -27.39 18.46 4.48
CA THR A 310 -26.50 19.36 5.21
C THR A 310 -26.96 19.50 6.65
N GLU A 311 -26.02 19.38 7.58
CA GLU A 311 -26.22 19.66 9.00
C GLU A 311 -26.56 21.13 9.22
N ILE A 312 -27.52 21.40 10.09
CA ILE A 312 -27.84 22.74 10.57
C ILE A 312 -27.28 22.88 11.99
N THR A 313 -26.36 23.83 12.17
CA THR A 313 -25.65 24.08 13.43
C THR A 313 -26.27 25.20 14.26
N SER A 314 -27.02 26.10 13.62
CA SER A 314 -27.71 27.22 14.29
C SER A 314 -28.91 27.70 13.47
N GLY A 315 -29.89 28.31 14.13
CA GLY A 315 -31.12 28.82 13.52
C GLY A 315 -32.36 28.49 14.34
N GLU A 316 -33.50 29.07 13.97
CA GLU A 316 -34.79 28.84 14.66
C GLU A 316 -35.52 27.57 14.21
N LEU A 317 -34.89 26.74 13.38
CA LEU A 317 -35.49 25.50 12.85
C LEU A 317 -35.58 24.43 13.94
N LYS A 318 -36.73 23.76 14.00
CA LYS A 318 -36.99 22.61 14.87
C LYS A 318 -37.18 21.34 14.04
N ALA A 319 -36.93 20.19 14.68
CA ALA A 319 -37.25 18.90 14.11
C ALA A 319 -38.77 18.83 13.82
N GLY A 320 -39.14 18.48 12.59
CA GLY A 320 -40.52 18.44 12.12
C GLY A 320 -41.01 19.67 11.35
N ASP A 321 -40.21 20.73 11.24
CA ASP A 321 -40.56 21.90 10.43
C ASP A 321 -40.62 21.55 8.93
N ARG A 322 -41.65 22.07 8.24
CA ARG A 322 -41.88 21.79 6.82
C ARG A 322 -41.09 22.75 5.94
N LEU A 323 -40.06 22.24 5.28
CA LEU A 323 -39.17 23.00 4.41
C LEU A 323 -39.55 22.84 2.94
N ILE A 324 -39.28 23.88 2.15
CA ILE A 324 -39.52 23.86 0.71
C ILE A 324 -38.22 23.52 -0.02
N VAL A 325 -38.28 22.44 -0.78
CA VAL A 325 -37.14 21.90 -1.56
C VAL A 325 -37.21 22.26 -3.05
N GLY A 326 -38.31 22.82 -3.51
CA GLY A 326 -38.53 23.16 -4.91
C GLY A 326 -40.00 23.46 -5.23
N GLU A 327 -40.22 24.16 -6.33
CA GLU A 327 -41.54 24.38 -6.92
C GLU A 327 -41.59 23.60 -8.24
N ASN A 328 -42.65 22.80 -8.42
CA ASN A 328 -42.80 22.01 -9.63
C ASN A 328 -43.48 22.87 -10.69
N ILE A 329 -42.70 23.58 -11.50
CA ILE A 329 -43.23 24.33 -12.64
C ILE A 329 -43.55 23.31 -13.74
N ALA A 330 -44.75 22.73 -13.69
CA ALA A 330 -45.29 21.98 -14.81
C ALA A 330 -45.62 22.97 -15.93
N ASN A 331 -44.72 23.10 -16.91
CA ASN A 331 -45.07 23.73 -18.18
C ASN A 331 -46.01 22.77 -18.94
N GLY A 332 -47.31 23.08 -18.92
CA GLY A 332 -48.33 22.43 -19.73
C GLY A 332 -49.68 22.36 -19.01
N GLU A 333 -50.68 23.00 -19.60
CA GLU A 333 -52.11 23.01 -19.24
C GLU A 333 -52.74 21.62 -18.92
N PRO A 334 -53.92 21.58 -18.27
CA PRO A 334 -54.09 20.96 -16.96
C PRO A 334 -54.58 19.51 -17.03
N SER A 335 -54.11 18.68 -16.11
CA SER A 335 -54.87 17.51 -15.67
C SER A 335 -55.07 17.58 -14.15
N SER A 336 -56.32 17.34 -13.77
CA SER A 336 -56.88 17.57 -12.45
C SER A 336 -56.17 16.81 -11.34
N GLY A 337 -55.79 17.55 -10.30
CA GLY A 337 -55.64 17.05 -8.93
C GLY A 337 -54.25 16.54 -8.56
N SER A 338 -53.33 17.43 -8.18
CA SER A 338 -52.30 17.09 -7.19
C SER A 338 -51.67 18.36 -6.61
N GLY A 339 -51.96 18.63 -5.34
CA GLY A 339 -51.28 19.68 -4.57
C GLY A 339 -49.77 19.41 -4.39
N PRO A 340 -49.01 20.41 -3.91
CA PRO A 340 -47.57 20.28 -3.69
C PRO A 340 -47.28 19.11 -2.75
N ARG A 341 -46.41 18.19 -3.19
CA ARG A 341 -46.03 17.03 -2.38
C ARG A 341 -44.99 17.45 -1.35
N LEU A 342 -45.46 17.61 -0.11
CA LEU A 342 -44.60 17.63 1.06
C LEU A 342 -43.95 16.26 1.26
N ARG A 343 -42.64 16.25 1.51
CA ARG A 343 -41.97 15.13 2.16
C ARG A 343 -41.62 15.54 3.58
N MET A 344 -42.16 14.78 4.53
CA MET A 344 -41.82 14.86 5.95
C MET A 344 -40.47 14.15 6.15
N PHE A 345 -39.55 14.82 6.84
CA PHE A 345 -38.31 14.26 7.34
C PHE A 345 -38.11 14.73 8.78
#